data_AF-A0A956RIA9-F1
#
_entry.id   AF-A0A956RIA9-F1
#
_cell.length_a   1.000
_cell.length_b   1.000
_cell.length_c   1.000
_cell.angle_alpha   90.00
_cell.angle_beta   90.00
_cell.angle_gamma   90.00
#
_symmetry.space_group_name_H-M   'P 1'
#
loop_
_entity.id
_entity.type
_entity.pdbx_description
1 polymer ?
#
loop_
_entity_poly.entity_id
_entity_poly.type
_entity_poly.pdbx_seq_one_letter_code
_entity_poly.pdbx_strand_id
1 'polypeptide(L)'
;MGFFNRLKKAFGKTGVELKYTWIEDPLNFTDPMVKATVTVTATDGEVTVLGTSAKLVARRKNGDEEQQITLGEVSEEADPNYTTDRNGKSVPVYPHTLQTGESEGFGIFLDGLDLTTSLADWGVSDAESARAKGVEIDFITEVDIKETNFMFDPNVKQTIGLS
;
A
#
# COMPACT_ATOMS: atom_id res chain seq x y z
N MET A 1 -2.43 1.29 33.33
CA MET A 1 -2.52 2.04 32.04
C MET A 1 -1.13 2.37 31.51
N GLY A 2 -0.40 1.44 30.89
CA GLY A 2 0.99 1.75 30.48
C GLY A 2 1.66 0.83 29.46
N PHE A 3 1.04 -0.31 29.09
CA PHE A 3 1.65 -1.24 28.15
C PHE A 3 1.27 -0.92 26.69
N PHE A 4 0.02 -0.52 26.43
CA PHE A 4 -0.46 -0.13 25.09
C PHE A 4 0.15 1.16 24.55
N ASN A 5 0.61 2.07 25.44
CA ASN A 5 1.25 3.33 25.03
C ASN A 5 2.74 3.17 24.65
N ARG A 6 3.35 2.02 24.97
CA ARG A 6 4.72 1.67 24.56
C ARG A 6 4.77 0.97 23.20
N LEU A 7 3.75 0.18 22.86
CA LEU A 7 3.62 -0.44 21.52
C LEU A 7 3.36 0.60 20.42
N LYS A 8 2.71 1.73 20.72
CA LYS A 8 2.60 2.87 19.78
C LYS A 8 3.92 3.65 19.57
N LYS A 9 4.95 3.41 20.40
CA LYS A 9 6.23 4.14 20.36
C LYS A 9 7.42 3.27 19.90
N ALA A 10 7.17 2.04 19.48
CA ALA A 10 8.19 1.09 19.01
C ALA A 10 8.17 0.87 17.49
N PHE A 11 7.40 1.66 16.74
CA PHE A 11 7.71 1.95 15.34
C PHE A 11 8.69 3.12 15.38
N GLY A 12 9.93 2.92 14.91
CA GLY A 12 10.90 4.01 14.78
C GLY A 12 10.25 5.19 14.08
N LYS A 13 10.62 6.42 14.45
CA LYS A 13 10.25 7.59 13.65
C LYS A 13 10.75 7.31 12.23
N THR A 14 9.87 7.01 11.29
CA THR A 14 10.21 6.68 9.90
C THR A 14 10.64 7.91 9.10
N GLY A 15 10.71 9.09 9.74
CA GLY A 15 11.01 10.36 9.09
C GLY A 15 9.94 10.84 8.13
N VAL A 16 8.90 10.03 7.85
CA VAL A 16 7.86 10.34 6.87
C VAL A 16 6.46 9.99 7.34
N GLU A 17 5.48 10.73 6.81
CA GLU A 17 4.06 10.44 6.89
C GLU A 17 3.58 9.89 5.55
N LEU A 18 2.79 8.81 5.59
CA LEU A 18 2.16 8.21 4.42
C LEU A 18 0.65 8.41 4.45
N LYS A 19 0.08 8.75 3.30
CA LYS A 19 -1.37 8.90 3.15
C LYS A 19 -1.81 8.54 1.74
N TYR A 20 -2.87 7.76 1.59
CA TYR A 20 -3.56 7.66 0.31
C TYR A 20 -4.27 8.98 0.00
N THR A 21 -3.84 9.65 -1.07
CA THR A 21 -4.56 10.81 -1.61
C THR A 21 -5.67 10.39 -2.56
N TRP A 22 -5.52 9.21 -3.17
CA TRP A 22 -6.56 8.57 -3.95
C TRP A 22 -6.34 7.05 -3.98
N ILE A 23 -7.43 6.29 -4.05
CA ILE A 23 -7.44 4.84 -4.24
C ILE A 23 -8.76 4.46 -4.92
N GLU A 24 -8.70 3.48 -5.82
CA GLU A 24 -9.88 2.88 -6.44
C GLU A 24 -10.68 2.12 -5.37
N ASP A 25 -11.89 2.59 -5.09
CA ASP A 25 -12.83 1.99 -4.14
C ASP A 25 -14.27 2.33 -4.58
N PRO A 26 -15.15 1.34 -4.79
CA PRO A 26 -14.96 -0.10 -4.58
C PRO A 26 -14.18 -0.81 -5.70
N LEU A 27 -13.55 -1.94 -5.34
CA LEU A 27 -12.89 -2.85 -6.26
C LEU A 27 -13.94 -3.72 -6.99
N ASN A 28 -13.89 -3.73 -8.32
CA ASN A 28 -14.72 -4.62 -9.13
C ASN A 28 -14.26 -6.08 -8.94
N PHE A 29 -15.19 -6.98 -8.59
CA PHE A 29 -14.84 -8.38 -8.35
C PHE A 29 -14.44 -9.14 -9.63
N THR A 30 -15.07 -8.83 -10.75
CA THR A 30 -14.93 -9.57 -12.03
C THR A 30 -13.77 -9.10 -12.90
N ASP A 31 -13.41 -7.82 -12.77
CA ASP A 31 -12.24 -7.22 -13.41
C ASP A 31 -11.47 -6.39 -12.37
N PRO A 32 -10.84 -7.06 -11.40
CA PRO A 32 -10.18 -6.42 -10.28
C PRO A 32 -8.90 -5.70 -10.72
N MET A 33 -8.93 -4.38 -10.54
CA MET A 33 -7.81 -3.49 -10.82
C MET A 33 -7.77 -2.43 -9.72
N VAL A 34 -6.63 -2.32 -9.03
CA VAL A 34 -6.40 -1.28 -8.02
C VAL A 34 -5.46 -0.25 -8.58
N LYS A 35 -5.91 1.00 -8.55
CA LYS A 35 -5.08 2.17 -8.79
C LYS A 35 -5.06 2.98 -7.52
N ALA A 36 -3.89 3.43 -7.09
CA ALA A 36 -3.76 4.24 -5.90
C ALA A 36 -2.70 5.33 -6.10
N THR A 37 -2.78 6.37 -5.28
CA THR A 37 -1.72 7.35 -5.13
C THR A 37 -1.43 7.48 -3.64
N VAL A 38 -0.22 7.08 -3.26
CA VAL A 38 0.30 7.30 -1.91
C VAL A 38 1.12 8.58 -1.92
N THR A 39 0.82 9.49 -1.00
CA THR A 39 1.64 10.67 -0.76
C THR A 39 2.59 10.40 0.40
N VAL A 40 3.87 10.63 0.14
CA VAL A 40 4.96 10.58 1.11
C VAL A 40 5.30 12.00 1.49
N THR A 41 5.28 12.31 2.78
CA THR A 41 5.69 13.63 3.30
C THR A 41 6.87 13.46 4.24
N ALA A 42 7.99 14.11 3.98
CA ALA A 42 9.12 14.10 4.91
C ALA A 42 8.83 15.01 6.11
N THR A 43 8.90 14.46 7.31
CA THR A 43 8.52 15.12 8.57
C THR A 43 9.70 15.38 9.52
N ASP A 44 10.77 14.58 9.44
CA ASP A 44 11.92 14.67 10.34
C ASP A 44 13.23 14.39 9.57
N GLY A 45 13.73 15.39 8.86
CA GLY A 45 14.96 15.29 8.05
C GLY A 45 14.72 15.14 6.55
N GLU A 46 15.82 15.02 5.81
CA GLU A 46 15.82 14.63 4.40
C GLU A 46 15.57 13.12 4.30
N VAL A 47 14.69 12.71 3.38
CA VAL A 47 14.38 11.30 3.14
C VAL A 47 14.52 10.98 1.65
N THR A 48 15.20 9.89 1.33
CA THR A 48 15.28 9.36 -0.04
C THR A 48 14.37 8.15 -0.17
N VAL A 49 13.32 8.28 -0.98
CA VAL A 49 12.46 7.18 -1.42
C VAL A 49 13.16 6.39 -2.53
N LEU A 50 13.29 5.08 -2.35
CA LEU A 50 13.95 4.16 -3.28
C LEU A 50 12.95 3.41 -4.17
N GLY A 51 11.72 3.24 -3.68
CA GLY A 51 10.65 2.57 -4.38
C GLY A 51 9.35 2.54 -3.59
N THR A 52 8.32 1.98 -4.18
CA THR A 52 7.04 1.70 -3.52
C THR A 52 6.61 0.28 -3.84
N SER A 53 6.13 -0.44 -2.84
CA SER A 53 5.49 -1.73 -3.04
C SER A 53 4.06 -1.69 -2.54
N ALA A 54 3.20 -2.51 -3.11
CA ALA A 54 1.86 -2.69 -2.59
C ALA A 54 1.39 -4.13 -2.73
N LYS A 55 0.49 -4.50 -1.85
CA LYS A 55 -0.18 -5.81 -1.85
C LYS A 55 -1.66 -5.64 -1.61
N LEU A 56 -2.44 -6.42 -2.34
CA LEU A 56 -3.85 -6.60 -2.10
C LEU A 56 -4.06 -7.88 -1.31
N VAL A 57 -4.77 -7.78 -0.20
CA VAL A 57 -4.89 -8.85 0.78
C VAL A 57 -6.36 -9.07 1.10
N ALA A 58 -6.83 -10.30 0.98
CA ALA A 58 -8.12 -10.71 1.51
C ALA A 58 -7.96 -11.26 2.92
N ARG A 59 -8.84 -10.84 3.84
CA ARG A 59 -8.92 -11.36 5.21
C ARG A 59 -10.35 -11.78 5.52
N ARG A 60 -10.49 -12.82 6.34
CA ARG A 60 -11.78 -13.20 6.93
C ARG A 60 -11.57 -13.86 8.28
N LYS A 61 -12.64 -13.94 9.07
CA LYS A 61 -12.68 -14.78 10.28
C LYS A 61 -13.32 -16.13 9.97
N ASN A 62 -12.72 -17.19 10.47
CA ASN A 62 -13.28 -18.53 10.46
C ASN A 62 -13.32 -19.06 11.90
N GLY A 63 -14.44 -18.84 12.59
CA GLY A 63 -14.51 -19.02 14.04
C GLY A 63 -13.61 -18.02 14.77
N ASP A 64 -12.68 -18.53 15.58
CA ASP A 64 -11.71 -17.71 16.33
C ASP A 64 -10.42 -17.44 15.54
N GLU A 65 -10.24 -18.04 14.36
CA GLU A 65 -9.05 -17.88 13.53
C GLU A 65 -9.23 -16.78 12.48
N GLU A 66 -8.21 -15.94 12.33
CA GLU A 66 -8.11 -14.98 11.23
C GLU A 66 -7.34 -15.63 10.07
N GLN A 67 -7.97 -15.69 8.91
CA GLN A 67 -7.37 -16.20 7.68
C GLN A 67 -7.03 -15.04 6.76
N GLN A 68 -5.88 -15.12 6.09
CA GLN A 68 -5.39 -14.09 5.18
C GLN A 68 -4.82 -14.73 3.91
N ILE A 69 -5.10 -14.13 2.75
CA ILE A 69 -4.53 -14.51 1.44
C ILE A 69 -4.05 -13.23 0.74
N THR A 70 -2.85 -13.27 0.16
CA THR A 70 -2.38 -12.24 -0.78
C THR A 70 -3.03 -12.51 -2.14
N LEU A 71 -3.78 -11.54 -2.63
CA LEU A 71 -4.47 -11.59 -3.93
C LEU A 71 -3.56 -11.13 -5.07
N GLY A 72 -2.63 -10.23 -4.78
CA GLY A 72 -1.59 -9.80 -5.71
C GLY A 72 -0.67 -8.78 -5.08
N GLU A 73 0.45 -8.53 -5.74
CA GLU A 73 1.51 -7.63 -5.29
C GLU A 73 2.16 -6.93 -6.49
N VAL A 74 2.66 -5.72 -6.25
CA VAL A 74 3.42 -4.94 -7.20
C VAL A 74 4.55 -4.22 -6.47
N SER A 75 5.70 -4.09 -7.12
CA SER A 75 6.78 -3.23 -6.67
C SER A 75 7.25 -2.35 -7.81
N GLU A 76 7.48 -1.08 -7.50
CA GLU A 76 8.12 -0.13 -8.38
C GLU A 76 9.41 0.34 -7.71
N GLU A 77 10.52 0.16 -8.42
CA GLU A 77 11.86 0.55 -7.98
C GLU A 77 12.52 1.44 -9.05
N ALA A 78 13.78 1.81 -8.84
CA ALA A 78 14.54 2.61 -9.80
C ALA A 78 14.68 1.92 -11.18
N ASP A 79 13.86 2.36 -12.13
CA ASP A 79 14.02 2.05 -13.55
C ASP A 79 14.59 3.29 -14.28
N PRO A 80 15.80 3.22 -14.87
CA PRO A 80 16.40 4.34 -15.59
C PRO A 80 15.59 4.78 -16.82
N ASN A 81 14.66 3.97 -17.32
CA ASN A 81 13.78 4.28 -18.44
C ASN A 81 12.45 4.89 -18.00
N TYR A 82 12.12 4.85 -16.70
CA TYR A 82 10.88 5.39 -16.17
C TYR A 82 11.14 6.76 -15.53
N THR A 83 10.68 7.80 -16.22
CA THR A 83 10.88 9.20 -15.80
C THR A 83 9.54 9.92 -15.68
N THR A 84 9.49 10.89 -14.78
CA THR A 84 8.36 11.81 -14.61
C THR A 84 8.80 13.23 -14.94
N ASP A 85 7.86 14.07 -15.40
CA ASP A 85 8.13 15.50 -15.57
C ASP A 85 7.99 16.21 -14.23
N ARG A 86 9.08 16.86 -13.79
CA ARG A 86 9.07 17.74 -12.63
C ARG A 86 9.64 19.08 -13.05
N ASN A 87 8.82 20.13 -12.96
CA ASN A 87 9.19 21.49 -13.35
C ASN A 87 9.73 21.58 -14.79
N GLY A 88 9.14 20.82 -15.73
CA GLY A 88 9.55 20.81 -17.13
C GLY A 88 10.83 20.03 -17.41
N LYS A 89 11.27 19.18 -16.47
CA LYS A 89 12.42 18.28 -16.64
C LYS A 89 11.96 16.84 -16.42
N SER A 90 12.31 15.98 -17.37
CA SER A 90 12.25 14.53 -17.21
C SER A 90 13.32 14.09 -16.20
N VAL A 91 12.88 13.53 -15.08
CA VAL A 91 13.73 13.00 -14.02
C VAL A 91 13.28 11.58 -13.66
N PRO A 92 14.19 10.69 -13.21
CA PRO A 92 13.79 9.37 -12.72
C PRO A 92 12.72 9.48 -11.62
N VAL A 93 11.78 8.54 -11.62
CA VAL A 93 10.77 8.45 -10.54
C VAL A 93 11.45 8.11 -9.22
N TYR A 94 12.39 7.16 -9.26
CA TYR A 94 13.22 6.75 -8.13
C TYR A 94 14.72 6.73 -8.50
N PRO A 95 15.64 6.90 -7.53
CA PRO A 95 15.38 7.34 -6.16
C PRO A 95 14.98 8.82 -6.12
N HIS A 96 14.12 9.19 -5.17
CA HIS A 96 13.65 10.57 -5.02
C HIS A 96 13.89 11.08 -3.60
N THR A 97 14.58 12.21 -3.48
CA THR A 97 14.86 12.84 -2.19
C THR A 97 13.89 13.97 -1.90
N LEU A 98 13.28 13.92 -0.71
CA LEU A 98 12.39 14.91 -0.16
C LEU A 98 13.06 15.63 1.01
N GLN A 99 13.02 16.95 1.01
CA GLN A 99 13.39 17.77 2.16
C GLN A 99 12.26 17.78 3.18
N THR A 100 12.59 18.10 4.44
CA THR A 100 11.56 18.23 5.50
C THR A 100 10.47 19.22 5.10
N GLY A 101 9.22 18.76 5.16
CA GLY A 101 8.03 19.51 4.78
C GLY A 101 7.61 19.33 3.32
N GLU A 102 8.44 18.71 2.46
CA GLU A 102 8.05 18.36 1.10
C GLU A 102 7.21 17.09 1.07
N SER A 103 6.28 17.06 0.11
CA SER A 103 5.36 15.95 -0.14
C SER A 103 5.38 15.58 -1.62
N GLU A 104 5.39 14.30 -1.93
CA GLU A 104 5.30 13.79 -3.30
C GLU A 104 4.32 12.63 -3.38
N GLY A 105 3.55 12.57 -4.48
CA GLY A 105 2.62 11.48 -4.79
C GLY A 105 3.25 10.42 -5.69
N PHE A 106 3.13 9.16 -5.30
CA PHE A 106 3.56 8.00 -6.09
C PHE A 106 2.33 7.21 -6.50
N GLY A 107 2.18 7.01 -7.81
CA GLY A 107 1.13 6.19 -8.39
C GLY A 107 1.48 4.71 -8.22
N ILE A 108 0.48 3.90 -7.91
CA ILE A 108 0.63 2.45 -7.78
C ILE A 108 -0.48 1.80 -8.59
N PHE A 109 -0.10 0.80 -9.37
CA PHE A 109 -1.01 0.07 -10.23
C PHE A 109 -0.89 -1.43 -10.02
N LEU A 110 -2.00 -2.08 -9.65
CA LEU A 110 -2.08 -3.52 -9.52
C LEU A 110 -3.23 -4.03 -10.39
N ASP A 111 -2.89 -4.80 -11.40
CA ASP A 111 -3.81 -5.42 -12.36
C ASP A 111 -3.62 -6.94 -12.42
N GLY A 112 -4.32 -7.59 -13.34
CA GLY A 112 -4.17 -9.03 -13.57
C GLY A 112 -4.60 -9.91 -12.40
N LEU A 113 -5.42 -9.38 -11.49
CA LEU A 113 -5.92 -10.09 -10.33
C LEU A 113 -7.04 -11.07 -10.72
N ASP A 114 -7.13 -12.21 -10.05
CA ASP A 114 -8.24 -13.17 -10.22
C ASP A 114 -8.85 -13.51 -8.87
N LEU A 115 -9.79 -12.68 -8.40
CA LEU A 115 -10.43 -12.87 -7.10
C LEU A 115 -11.25 -14.15 -7.03
N THR A 116 -11.81 -14.61 -8.16
CA THR A 116 -12.63 -15.82 -8.19
C THR A 116 -11.78 -17.04 -7.88
N THR A 117 -10.63 -17.16 -8.56
CA THR A 117 -9.72 -18.28 -8.33
C THR A 117 -9.06 -18.17 -6.95
N SER A 118 -8.57 -16.99 -6.56
CA SER A 118 -7.87 -16.81 -5.29
C SER A 118 -8.75 -17.06 -4.05
N LEU A 119 -10.06 -16.84 -4.16
CA LEU A 119 -11.01 -17.00 -3.04
C LEU A 119 -11.91 -18.24 -3.18
N ALA A 120 -11.65 -19.11 -4.15
CA ALA A 120 -12.46 -20.31 -4.39
C ALA A 120 -12.51 -21.24 -3.16
N ASP A 121 -11.38 -21.45 -2.49
CA ASP A 121 -11.27 -22.27 -1.27
C ASP A 121 -12.07 -21.70 -0.10
N TRP A 122 -12.43 -20.42 -0.18
CA TRP A 122 -13.27 -19.74 0.79
C TRP A 122 -14.77 -19.84 0.47
N GLY A 123 -15.10 -20.46 -0.67
CA GLY A 123 -16.45 -20.58 -1.20
C GLY A 123 -16.99 -19.25 -1.71
N VAL A 124 -16.12 -18.43 -2.29
CA VAL A 124 -16.46 -17.11 -2.85
C VAL A 124 -16.38 -17.18 -4.36
N SER A 125 -17.44 -16.73 -5.04
CA SER A 125 -17.55 -16.70 -6.50
C SER A 125 -17.87 -15.32 -7.06
N ASP A 126 -18.23 -14.38 -6.18
CA ASP A 126 -18.73 -13.04 -6.53
C ASP A 126 -18.65 -12.13 -5.29
N ALA A 127 -18.93 -10.84 -5.49
CA ALA A 127 -18.91 -9.86 -4.40
C ALA A 127 -19.98 -10.13 -3.32
N GLU A 128 -21.11 -10.74 -3.66
CA GLU A 128 -22.18 -11.04 -2.69
C GLU A 128 -21.75 -12.15 -1.73
N SER A 129 -21.26 -13.26 -2.26
CA SER A 129 -20.70 -14.38 -1.49
C SER A 129 -19.48 -13.94 -0.68
N ALA A 130 -18.61 -13.07 -1.20
CA ALA A 130 -17.50 -12.49 -0.45
C ALA A 130 -17.98 -11.75 0.82
N ARG A 131 -18.97 -10.86 0.66
CA ARG A 131 -19.58 -10.13 1.79
C ARG A 131 -20.28 -11.07 2.78
N ALA A 132 -21.02 -12.06 2.27
CA ALA A 132 -21.69 -13.05 3.11
C ALA A 132 -20.72 -13.91 3.94
N LYS A 133 -19.50 -14.13 3.42
CA LYS A 133 -18.39 -14.81 4.11
C LYS A 133 -17.56 -13.89 5.00
N GLY A 134 -17.89 -12.60 5.08
CA GLY A 134 -17.16 -11.61 5.87
C GLY A 134 -15.74 -11.37 5.36
N VAL A 135 -15.52 -11.45 4.05
CA VAL A 135 -14.24 -11.13 3.42
C VAL A 135 -14.06 -9.61 3.41
N GLU A 136 -12.96 -9.15 3.98
CA GLU A 136 -12.45 -7.78 3.89
C GLU A 136 -11.25 -7.76 2.96
N ILE A 137 -11.16 -6.74 2.11
CA ILE A 137 -10.00 -6.54 1.24
C ILE A 137 -9.20 -5.34 1.76
N ASP A 138 -7.92 -5.55 2.03
CA ASP A 138 -6.98 -4.51 2.41
C ASP A 138 -5.98 -4.28 1.29
N PHE A 139 -5.82 -3.02 0.89
CA PHE A 139 -4.68 -2.58 0.09
C PHE A 139 -3.64 -1.99 1.03
N ILE A 140 -2.43 -2.53 0.99
CA ILE A 140 -1.32 -2.14 1.86
C ILE A 140 -0.19 -1.67 0.96
N THR A 141 0.27 -0.45 1.18
CA THR A 141 1.41 0.14 0.47
C THR A 141 2.54 0.36 1.44
N GLU A 142 3.74 -0.03 1.04
CA GLU A 142 5.00 0.24 1.72
C GLU A 142 5.87 1.13 0.84
N VAL A 143 6.64 2.01 1.47
CA VAL A 143 7.56 2.90 0.76
C VAL A 143 8.96 2.55 1.23
N ASP A 144 9.77 2.06 0.30
CA ASP A 144 11.18 1.77 0.58
C ASP A 144 11.91 3.10 0.71
N ILE A 145 12.48 3.34 1.88
CA ILE A 145 13.26 4.55 2.17
C ILE A 145 14.70 4.16 2.45
N LYS A 146 15.63 4.92 1.89
CA LYS A 146 17.05 4.76 2.22
C LYS A 146 17.24 4.99 3.71
N GLU A 147 17.53 3.90 4.43
CA GLU A 147 17.73 3.93 5.87
C GLU A 147 18.79 4.98 6.24
N THR A 148 18.37 6.00 6.96
CA THR A 148 19.25 6.91 7.67
C THR A 148 18.80 6.88 9.13
N ASN A 149 19.68 6.58 10.08
CA ASN A 149 19.33 6.52 11.52
C ASN A 149 18.24 5.51 11.95
N PHE A 150 18.32 4.23 11.52
CA PHE A 150 17.40 3.15 11.97
C PHE A 150 15.91 3.39 11.62
N MET A 151 15.62 4.13 10.55
CA MET A 151 14.26 4.28 10.02
C MET A 151 13.83 2.97 9.35
N PHE A 152 12.61 2.53 9.63
CA PHE A 152 11.98 1.37 8.97
C PHE A 152 11.15 1.84 7.79
N ASP A 153 10.97 0.96 6.81
CA ASP A 153 10.06 1.21 5.69
C ASP A 153 8.62 1.44 6.21
N PRO A 154 8.08 2.65 6.05
CA PRO A 154 6.72 2.95 6.46
C PRO A 154 5.71 2.25 5.57
N ASN A 155 4.56 1.89 6.14
CA ASN A 155 3.42 1.41 5.38
C ASN A 155 2.13 2.12 5.77
N VAL A 156 1.19 2.12 4.84
CA VAL A 156 -0.19 2.59 5.01
C VAL A 156 -1.14 1.51 4.50
N LYS A 157 -2.28 1.38 5.18
CA LYS A 157 -3.30 0.37 4.86
C LYS A 157 -4.65 1.05 4.69
N GLN A 158 -5.38 0.64 3.67
CA GLN A 158 -6.79 0.99 3.49
C GLN A 158 -7.61 -0.26 3.18
N THR A 159 -8.70 -0.45 3.93
CA THR A 159 -9.71 -1.45 3.60
C THR A 159 -10.58 -0.90 2.48
N ILE A 160 -10.75 -1.67 1.40
CA ILE A 160 -11.53 -1.30 0.22
C ILE A 160 -12.80 -2.15 0.13
N GLY A 161 -13.87 -1.56 -0.39
CA GLY A 161 -15.10 -2.28 -0.68
C GLY A 161 -14.95 -3.19 -1.90
N LEU A 162 -15.80 -4.21 -1.97
CA LEU A 162 -16.05 -4.95 -3.21
C LEU A 162 -17.33 -4.41 -3.84
N SER A 163 -17.38 -4.30 -5.17
CA SER A 163 -18.61 -4.05 -5.94
C SER A 163 -18.95 -5.27 -6.78
#